data_AF-A0A836QLL1-F1
#
_entry.id   AF-A0A836QLL1-F1
#
_cell.length_a   1.000
_cell.length_b   1.000
_cell.length_c   1.000
_cell.angle_alpha   90.00
_cell.angle_beta   90.00
_cell.angle_gamma   90.00
#
_symmetry.space_group_name_H-M   'P 1'
#
loop_
_entity.id
_entity.type
_entity.pdbx_description
1 polymer ?
#
loop_
_entity_poly.entity_id
_entity_poly.type
_entity_poly.pdbx_seq_one_letter_code
_entity_poly.pdbx_strand_id
1 'polypeptide(L)'
;NVCIDGLLELGVLDGDKEKVIDTEVYKAFFPHQTSHWLGLDVHDVGDYAHSGVSRVLEQGMVLTVEPGLYFQGAVEGSAGAADYVGIGIRIEDDVVVTAEGHEVLTAALPVSAEEIEGLVGGKG
;
A
#
# COMPACT_ATOMS: atom_id res chain seq x y z
N ASN A 1 -3.18 -0.12 -11.25
CA ASN A 1 -1.91 -0.08 -10.51
C ASN A 1 -1.61 1.34 -10.06
N VAL A 2 -2.34 1.82 -9.03
CA VAL A 2 -2.28 3.23 -8.58
C VAL A 2 -0.86 3.63 -8.16
N CYS A 3 -0.11 2.76 -7.48
CA CYS A 3 1.26 3.06 -7.07
C CYS A 3 2.21 3.20 -8.27
N ILE A 4 2.08 2.35 -9.29
CA ILE A 4 2.90 2.46 -10.52
C ILE A 4 2.56 3.75 -11.26
N ASP A 5 1.28 4.08 -11.38
CA ASP A 5 0.82 5.32 -12.01
C ASP A 5 1.43 6.55 -11.30
N GLY A 6 1.39 6.58 -9.97
CA GLY A 6 2.01 7.65 -9.19
C GLY A 6 3.54 7.72 -9.32
N LEU A 7 4.23 6.58 -9.34
CA LEU A 7 5.69 6.54 -9.53
C LEU A 7 6.11 7.04 -10.93
N LEU A 8 5.30 6.78 -11.96
CA LEU A 8 5.52 7.31 -13.31
C LEU A 8 5.22 8.81 -13.37
N GLU A 9 4.12 9.27 -12.76
CA GLU A 9 3.74 10.69 -12.73
C GLU A 9 4.78 11.55 -12.00
N LEU A 10 5.35 11.04 -10.90
CA LEU A 10 6.40 11.70 -10.14
C LEU A 10 7.79 11.63 -10.80
N GLY A 11 7.92 10.93 -11.94
CA GLY A 11 9.20 10.71 -12.63
C GLY A 11 10.18 9.82 -11.87
N VAL A 12 9.72 9.12 -10.82
CA VAL A 12 10.54 8.14 -10.10
C VAL A 12 10.89 6.99 -11.03
N LEU A 13 9.89 6.46 -11.73
CA LEU A 13 10.03 5.49 -12.80
C LEU A 13 9.79 6.17 -14.14
N ASP A 14 10.39 5.64 -15.19
CA ASP A 14 10.18 6.10 -16.57
C ASP A 14 9.83 4.93 -17.50
N GLY A 15 9.14 5.22 -18.58
CA GLY A 15 8.78 4.28 -19.62
C GLY A 15 7.33 3.80 -19.58
N ASP A 16 7.14 2.64 -20.19
CA ASP A 16 5.84 2.04 -20.42
C ASP A 16 5.36 1.25 -19.19
N LYS A 17 4.10 1.46 -18.81
CA LYS A 17 3.52 0.89 -17.58
C LYS A 17 3.54 -0.63 -17.59
N GLU A 18 3.22 -1.24 -18.72
CA GLU A 18 3.22 -2.69 -18.90
C GLU A 18 4.64 -3.24 -18.72
N LYS A 19 5.66 -2.59 -19.28
CA LYS A 19 7.06 -2.97 -19.02
C LYS A 19 7.46 -2.84 -17.55
N VAL A 20 7.02 -1.79 -16.86
CA VAL A 20 7.28 -1.62 -15.42
C VAL A 20 6.65 -2.75 -14.61
N ILE A 21 5.44 -3.18 -14.97
CA ILE A 21 4.76 -4.31 -14.35
C ILE A 21 5.54 -5.61 -14.62
N ASP A 22 5.87 -5.87 -15.88
CA ASP A 22 6.55 -7.09 -16.32
C ASP A 22 7.94 -7.26 -15.73
N THR A 23 8.69 -6.15 -15.59
CA THR A 23 10.03 -6.15 -14.98
C THR A 23 10.00 -6.09 -13.46
N GLU A 24 8.83 -5.84 -12.87
CA GLU A 24 8.60 -5.71 -11.43
C GLU A 24 9.50 -4.69 -10.71
N VAL A 25 10.06 -3.70 -11.44
CA VAL A 25 10.95 -2.68 -10.87
C VAL A 25 10.30 -1.90 -9.73
N TYR A 26 8.97 -1.76 -9.75
CA TYR A 26 8.18 -1.12 -8.70
C TYR A 26 8.30 -1.82 -7.32
N LYS A 27 8.65 -3.12 -7.28
CA LYS A 27 8.82 -3.86 -6.01
C LYS A 27 9.98 -3.34 -5.16
N ALA A 28 10.96 -2.65 -5.78
CA ALA A 28 12.01 -1.97 -5.03
C ALA A 28 11.45 -0.88 -4.11
N PHE A 29 10.31 -0.29 -4.47
CA PHE A 29 9.63 0.77 -3.72
C PHE A 29 8.46 0.24 -2.88
N PHE A 30 7.93 -0.95 -3.21
CA PHE A 30 6.83 -1.62 -2.51
C PHE A 30 7.26 -3.06 -2.15
N PRO A 31 8.06 -3.25 -1.08
CA PRO A 31 8.74 -4.53 -0.83
C PRO A 31 7.91 -5.55 -0.02
N HIS A 32 6.68 -5.20 0.37
CA HIS A 32 5.80 -6.04 1.17
C HIS A 32 4.48 -6.36 0.46
N GLN A 33 3.64 -7.19 1.08
CA GLN A 33 2.29 -7.45 0.60
C GLN A 33 1.35 -6.32 1.03
N THR A 34 0.21 -6.17 0.34
CA THR A 34 -0.75 -5.09 0.62
C THR A 34 -1.63 -5.36 1.85
N SER A 35 -1.67 -6.60 2.35
CA SER A 35 -2.62 -7.01 3.40
C SER A 35 -2.13 -8.24 4.16
N HIS A 36 -2.55 -8.36 5.42
CA HIS A 36 -2.55 -9.60 6.19
C HIS A 36 -3.87 -9.77 6.98
N TRP A 37 -4.20 -11.00 7.39
CA TRP A 37 -5.31 -11.26 8.32
C TRP A 37 -5.04 -10.60 9.66
N LEU A 38 -6.11 -10.14 10.31
CA LEU A 38 -6.05 -9.50 11.61
C LEU A 38 -7.09 -10.09 12.55
N GLY A 39 -6.71 -10.39 13.78
CA GLY A 39 -7.61 -10.96 14.78
C GLY A 39 -6.98 -11.01 16.15
N LEU A 40 -6.88 -12.21 16.75
CA LEU A 40 -6.24 -12.35 18.07
C LEU A 40 -4.73 -12.10 18.00
N ASP A 41 -4.12 -12.48 16.88
CA ASP A 41 -2.75 -12.11 16.52
C ASP A 41 -2.76 -10.96 15.50
N VAL A 42 -1.73 -10.10 15.54
CA VAL A 42 -1.58 -8.99 14.57
C VAL A 42 -1.50 -9.55 13.15
N HIS A 43 -0.67 -10.58 12.95
CA HIS A 43 -0.70 -11.40 11.74
C HIS A 43 -1.48 -12.68 12.05
N ASP A 44 -2.79 -12.64 11.83
CA ASP A 44 -3.66 -13.74 12.26
C ASP A 44 -3.52 -14.98 11.39
N VAL A 45 -3.95 -16.10 11.95
CA VAL A 45 -3.89 -17.40 11.29
C VAL A 45 -4.85 -17.49 10.10
N GLY A 46 -4.53 -18.37 9.16
CA GLY A 46 -5.41 -18.71 8.04
C GLY A 46 -4.67 -18.75 6.71
N ASP A 47 -4.99 -19.73 5.88
CA ASP A 47 -4.37 -19.87 4.57
C ASP A 47 -4.80 -18.72 3.64
N TYR A 48 -3.83 -18.02 3.05
CA TYR A 48 -4.05 -16.99 2.03
C TYR A 48 -4.33 -17.59 0.64
N ALA A 49 -3.96 -18.85 0.44
CA ALA A 49 -4.17 -19.56 -0.80
C ALA A 49 -4.41 -21.05 -0.51
N HIS A 50 -5.27 -21.66 -1.30
CA HIS A 50 -5.51 -23.09 -1.26
C HIS A 50 -5.21 -23.70 -2.63
N SER A 51 -4.36 -24.74 -2.67
CA SER A 51 -3.95 -25.40 -3.92
C SER A 51 -3.38 -24.44 -4.98
N GLY A 52 -2.62 -23.42 -4.55
CA GLY A 52 -2.01 -22.42 -5.43
C GLY A 52 -2.96 -21.33 -5.94
N VAL A 53 -4.22 -21.32 -5.50
CA VAL A 53 -5.21 -20.30 -5.84
C VAL A 53 -5.43 -19.41 -4.62
N SER A 54 -5.35 -18.08 -4.81
CA SER A 54 -5.64 -17.12 -3.75
C SER A 54 -7.04 -17.33 -3.19
N ARG A 55 -7.16 -17.23 -1.87
CA ARG A 55 -8.44 -17.37 -1.18
C ARG A 55 -9.37 -16.22 -1.57
N VAL A 56 -10.64 -16.53 -1.79
CA VAL A 56 -11.69 -15.53 -2.01
C VAL A 56 -12.05 -14.90 -0.68
N LEU A 57 -12.23 -13.58 -0.65
CA LEU A 57 -12.68 -12.87 0.53
C LEU A 57 -14.16 -13.19 0.80
N GLU A 58 -14.47 -13.58 2.04
CA GLU A 58 -15.81 -13.92 2.49
C GLU A 58 -16.20 -13.07 3.70
N GLN A 59 -17.51 -12.85 3.86
CA GLN A 59 -18.06 -12.08 4.98
C GLN A 59 -17.49 -12.54 6.33
N GLY A 60 -17.07 -11.58 7.15
CA GLY A 60 -16.51 -11.80 8.48
C GLY A 60 -14.99 -11.96 8.52
N MET A 61 -14.32 -12.07 7.37
CA MET A 61 -12.86 -11.94 7.32
C MET A 61 -12.42 -10.52 7.68
N VAL A 62 -11.36 -10.42 8.47
CA VAL A 62 -10.75 -9.14 8.87
C VAL A 62 -9.30 -9.13 8.40
N LEU A 63 -8.89 -8.04 7.74
CA LEU A 63 -7.57 -7.88 7.16
C LEU A 63 -7.14 -6.41 7.17
N THR A 64 -5.84 -6.17 7.08
CA THR A 64 -5.28 -4.85 6.82
C THR A 64 -5.37 -4.48 5.34
N VAL A 65 -5.40 -3.19 5.04
CA VAL A 65 -5.13 -2.62 3.71
C VAL A 65 -4.05 -1.57 3.88
N GLU A 66 -2.82 -1.92 3.52
CA GLU A 66 -1.61 -1.20 3.97
C GLU A 66 -0.63 -0.83 2.86
N PRO A 67 -1.04 -0.17 1.75
CA PRO A 67 -0.10 0.23 0.72
C PRO A 67 1.01 1.14 1.27
N GLY A 68 2.27 0.86 0.91
CA GLY A 68 3.42 1.66 1.32
C GLY A 68 4.50 1.82 0.26
N LEU A 69 5.10 3.01 0.19
CA LEU A 69 6.22 3.32 -0.69
C LEU A 69 7.44 3.72 0.13
N TYR A 70 8.60 3.13 -0.20
CA TYR A 70 9.86 3.35 0.51
C TYR A 70 10.98 3.61 -0.48
N PHE A 71 11.67 4.73 -0.32
CA PHE A 71 12.73 5.19 -1.21
C PHE A 71 14.08 5.05 -0.49
N GLN A 72 14.66 3.86 -0.54
CA GLN A 72 15.94 3.57 0.15
C GLN A 72 17.18 3.99 -0.65
N GLY A 73 17.03 4.19 -1.96
CA GLY A 73 18.10 4.53 -2.89
C GLY A 73 17.63 4.43 -4.33
N ALA A 74 18.49 4.83 -5.27
CA ALA A 74 18.22 4.65 -6.69
C ALA A 74 18.41 3.17 -7.09
N VAL A 75 17.46 2.63 -7.85
CA VAL A 75 17.58 1.36 -8.58
C VAL A 75 17.65 1.62 -10.08
N GLU A 76 18.13 0.64 -10.86
CA GLU A 76 18.15 0.75 -12.32
C GLU A 76 16.74 1.04 -12.85
N GLY A 77 16.62 1.98 -13.79
CA GLY A 77 15.33 2.41 -14.32
C GLY A 77 14.54 3.36 -13.40
N SER A 78 15.16 3.88 -12.33
CA SER A 78 14.50 4.80 -11.39
C SER A 78 15.28 6.09 -11.11
N ALA A 79 15.75 6.77 -12.16
CA ALA A 79 16.62 7.94 -12.01
C ALA A 79 16.02 9.05 -11.13
N GLY A 80 14.69 9.25 -11.15
CA GLY A 80 14.02 10.24 -10.30
C GLY A 80 13.85 9.82 -8.84
N ALA A 81 14.17 8.58 -8.46
CA ALA A 81 14.08 8.14 -7.06
C ALA A 81 15.00 8.93 -6.11
N ALA A 82 16.09 9.52 -6.63
CA ALA A 82 17.08 10.26 -5.85
C ALA A 82 16.47 11.40 -5.02
N ASP A 83 15.46 12.10 -5.56
CA ASP A 83 14.82 13.23 -4.90
C ASP A 83 13.94 12.81 -3.70
N TYR A 84 13.62 11.52 -3.61
CA TYR A 84 12.74 10.95 -2.58
C TYR A 84 13.49 10.09 -1.55
N VAL A 85 14.81 9.90 -1.71
CA VAL A 85 15.58 9.01 -0.82
C VAL A 85 15.43 9.42 0.65
N GLY A 86 15.13 8.43 1.49
CA GLY A 86 14.86 8.61 2.92
C GLY A 86 13.38 8.80 3.26
N ILE A 87 12.50 8.90 2.26
CA ILE A 87 11.05 8.93 2.47
C ILE A 87 10.51 7.49 2.53
N GLY A 88 9.67 7.23 3.52
CA GLY A 88 8.88 6.02 3.65
C GLY A 88 7.49 6.38 4.15
N ILE A 89 6.46 6.01 3.39
CA ILE A 89 5.06 6.32 3.71
C ILE A 89 4.26 5.03 3.61
N ARG A 90 3.48 4.72 4.63
CA ARG A 90 2.46 3.66 4.62
C ARG A 90 1.21 4.21 5.26
N ILE A 91 0.07 3.98 4.62
CA ILE A 91 -1.25 4.25 5.18
C ILE A 91 -1.93 2.89 5.30
N GLU A 92 -2.45 2.59 6.48
CA GLU A 92 -2.91 1.26 6.86
C GLU A 92 -4.24 1.37 7.58
N ASP A 93 -5.25 0.70 7.02
CA ASP A 93 -6.58 0.58 7.60
C ASP A 93 -6.93 -0.88 7.88
N ASP A 94 -7.58 -1.11 9.01
CA ASP A 94 -8.24 -2.37 9.36
C ASP A 94 -9.63 -2.44 8.71
N VAL A 95 -9.89 -3.54 7.99
CA VAL A 95 -11.11 -3.72 7.20
C VAL A 95 -11.77 -5.06 7.53
N VAL A 96 -13.09 -5.04 7.70
CA VAL A 96 -13.91 -6.26 7.78
C VAL A 96 -14.72 -6.43 6.51
N VAL A 97 -14.73 -7.64 5.95
CA VAL A 97 -15.54 -8.00 4.78
C VAL A 97 -17.00 -8.17 5.22
N THR A 98 -17.91 -7.50 4.53
CA THR A 98 -19.37 -7.57 4.76
C THR A 98 -20.06 -8.34 3.64
N ALA A 99 -21.37 -8.57 3.75
CA ALA A 99 -22.13 -9.26 2.70
C ALA A 99 -22.16 -8.46 1.38
N GLU A 100 -22.16 -7.12 1.47
CA GLU A 100 -22.26 -6.20 0.34
C GLU A 100 -20.93 -5.54 -0.05
N GLY A 101 -19.85 -5.81 0.69
CA GLY A 101 -18.54 -5.19 0.45
C GLY A 101 -17.62 -5.27 1.66
N HIS A 102 -17.36 -4.12 2.27
CA HIS A 102 -16.49 -4.02 3.44
C HIS A 102 -16.86 -2.82 4.33
N GLU A 103 -16.37 -2.85 5.57
CA GLU A 103 -16.38 -1.73 6.52
C GLU A 103 -14.95 -1.44 6.96
N VAL A 104 -14.58 -0.15 6.97
CA VAL A 104 -13.27 0.32 7.41
C VAL A 104 -13.36 0.68 8.89
N LEU A 105 -12.76 -0.15 9.74
CA LEU A 105 -12.85 -0.04 11.20
C LEU A 105 -12.04 1.13 11.77
N THR A 106 -11.10 1.63 10.98
CA THR A 106 -10.12 2.67 11.32
C THR A 106 -10.40 4.00 10.62
N ALA A 107 -11.55 4.13 9.94
CA ALA A 107 -11.95 5.30 9.14
C ALA A 107 -12.05 6.63 9.92
N ALA A 108 -12.01 6.58 11.25
CA ALA A 108 -11.97 7.79 12.08
C ALA A 108 -10.60 8.47 12.06
N LEU A 109 -9.55 7.80 11.57
CA LEU A 109 -8.21 8.36 11.48
C LEU A 109 -8.07 9.28 10.25
N PRO A 110 -7.46 10.45 10.41
CA PRO A 110 -7.14 11.34 9.29
C PRO A 110 -6.07 10.69 8.40
N VAL A 111 -6.29 10.70 7.09
CA VAL A 111 -5.32 10.12 6.12
C VAL A 111 -4.90 11.10 5.05
N SER A 112 -5.68 12.17 4.82
CA SER A 112 -5.26 13.22 3.89
C SER A 112 -4.19 14.11 4.52
N ALA A 113 -3.28 14.63 3.68
CA ALA A 113 -2.26 15.56 4.14
C ALA A 113 -2.87 16.80 4.82
N GLU A 114 -3.96 17.34 4.26
CA GLU A 114 -4.66 18.51 4.81
C GLU A 114 -5.22 18.25 6.22
N GLU A 115 -5.89 17.11 6.43
CA GLU A 115 -6.43 16.75 7.75
C GLU A 115 -5.30 16.55 8.78
N ILE A 116 -4.22 15.86 8.37
CA ILE A 116 -3.06 15.63 9.23
C ILE A 116 -2.38 16.96 9.60
N GLU A 117 -2.12 17.84 8.63
CA GLU A 117 -1.54 19.17 8.85
C GLU A 117 -2.41 20.02 9.78
N GLY A 118 -3.73 19.98 9.58
CA GLY A 118 -4.70 20.66 10.44
C GLY A 118 -4.64 20.19 11.89
N LEU A 119 -4.42 18.89 12.13
CA LEU A 119 -4.33 18.30 13.47
C LEU A 119 -2.98 18.56 14.15
N VAL A 120 -1.88 18.49 13.41
CA VAL A 120 -0.52 18.62 13.97
C VAL A 120 -0.14 20.09 14.20
N GLY A 121 -0.75 21.03 13.48
CA GLY A 121 -0.66 22.46 13.81
C GLY A 121 -0.71 23.37 12.60
N GLY A 122 -1.91 23.81 12.25
CA GLY A 122 -2.14 25.01 11.46
C GLY A 122 -1.53 26.25 12.14
N LYS A 123 -0.27 26.54 11.82
CA LYS A 123 0.31 27.88 11.86
C LYS A 123 1.18 28.08 10.62
N GLY A 124 0.50 28.37 9.50
CA GLY A 124 1.03 29.09 8.36
C GLY A 124 0.16 30.32 8.14
#